data_AF-A0A0C3P4W1-F1
#
_entry.id   AF-A0A0C3P4W1-F1
#
_cell.length_a   1.000
_cell.length_b   1.000
_cell.length_c   1.000
_cell.angle_alpha   90.00
_cell.angle_beta   90.00
_cell.angle_gamma   90.00
#
_symmetry.space_group_name_H-M   'P 1'
#
loop_
_entity.id
_entity.type
_entity.pdbx_description
1 polymer ?
#
loop_
_entity_poly.entity_id
_entity_poly.type
_entity_poly.pdbx_seq_one_letter_code
_entity_poly.pdbx_strand_id
1 'polypeptide(L)'
;MWPSRTVMDLSLAMALYFASRGVGRIRSSPSECYQPYTSHARVLLNGLGSDELLGGYGRHRTAFTARGWGGVIDELQLELDRIPTRNLGRDDRIISSHGKETRHPFLSLSVVSFLAGLPVYLKLDPRLDVGKGDKTLLRLAAHKLGLVEASARKKRAMQFGSHSARMEAGESERRGDLIIVSPVDL
;
A
#
# COMPACT_ATOMS: atom_id res chain seq x y z
N MET A 1 0.26 18.95 -11.06
CA MET A 1 0.96 17.66 -10.88
C MET A 1 0.21 16.58 -11.65
N TRP A 2 0.87 15.97 -12.64
CA TRP A 2 0.31 14.89 -13.46
C TRP A 2 0.68 13.52 -12.86
N PRO A 3 -0.18 12.48 -12.97
CA PRO A 3 0.19 11.15 -12.53
C PRO A 3 1.40 10.62 -13.29
N SER A 4 2.25 9.87 -12.60
CA SER A 4 3.32 9.10 -13.25
C SER A 4 2.72 8.10 -14.25
N ARG A 5 3.42 7.89 -15.37
CA ARG A 5 2.96 7.09 -16.51
C ARG A 5 3.69 5.75 -16.61
N THR A 6 3.89 5.06 -15.50
CA THR A 6 4.59 3.78 -15.49
C THR A 6 3.63 2.59 -15.48
N VAL A 7 4.12 1.42 -15.90
CA VAL A 7 3.39 0.14 -15.77
C VAL A 7 2.93 -0.10 -14.33
N MET A 8 3.80 0.18 -13.35
CA MET A 8 3.47 0.06 -11.93
C MET A 8 2.32 0.99 -11.53
N ASP A 9 2.31 2.23 -12.00
CA ASP A 9 1.23 3.18 -11.70
C ASP A 9 -0.10 2.69 -12.26
N LEU A 10 -0.12 2.17 -13.49
CA LEU A 10 -1.32 1.59 -14.07
C LEU A 10 -1.81 0.36 -13.30
N SER A 11 -0.91 -0.55 -12.89
CA SER A 11 -1.32 -1.73 -12.13
C SER A 11 -1.86 -1.40 -10.74
N LEU A 12 -1.31 -0.37 -10.09
CA LEU A 12 -1.83 0.15 -8.82
C LEU A 12 -3.19 0.83 -9.01
N ALA A 13 -3.31 1.68 -10.04
CA ALA A 13 -4.57 2.33 -10.40
C ALA A 13 -5.68 1.30 -10.69
N MET A 14 -5.38 0.23 -11.42
CA MET A 14 -6.37 -0.78 -11.77
C MET A 14 -6.92 -1.52 -10.53
N ALA A 15 -6.05 -1.83 -9.57
CA ALA A 15 -6.49 -2.42 -8.30
C ALA A 15 -7.48 -1.50 -7.56
N LEU A 16 -7.16 -0.20 -7.49
CA LEU A 16 -8.00 0.79 -6.83
C LEU A 16 -9.30 1.07 -7.58
N TYR A 17 -9.26 1.11 -8.91
CA TYR A 17 -10.44 1.33 -9.76
C TYR A 17 -11.50 0.25 -9.47
N PHE A 18 -11.12 -1.03 -9.58
CA PHE A 18 -12.06 -2.11 -9.31
C PHE A 18 -12.51 -2.18 -7.84
N ALA A 19 -11.61 -1.92 -6.89
CA ALA A 19 -11.96 -1.90 -5.47
C ALA A 19 -12.95 -0.77 -5.13
N SER A 20 -12.70 0.43 -5.64
CA SER A 20 -13.53 1.61 -5.35
C SER A 20 -14.87 1.61 -6.06
N ARG A 21 -15.03 0.86 -7.16
CA ARG A 21 -16.35 0.61 -7.79
C ARG A 21 -17.40 0.09 -6.78
N GLY A 22 -16.98 -0.70 -5.79
CA GLY A 22 -17.87 -1.21 -4.74
C GLY A 22 -18.91 -2.23 -5.20
N VAL A 23 -18.70 -2.85 -6.37
CA VAL A 23 -19.56 -3.91 -6.91
C VAL A 23 -18.78 -5.21 -6.93
N GLY A 24 -19.28 -6.22 -6.23
CA GLY A 24 -18.62 -7.51 -6.05
C GLY A 24 -19.58 -8.60 -5.60
N ARG A 25 -19.04 -9.59 -4.87
CA ARG A 25 -19.81 -10.70 -4.31
C ARG A 25 -19.38 -10.93 -2.86
N ILE A 26 -20.33 -11.28 -2.00
CA ILE A 26 -20.08 -11.59 -0.57
C ILE A 26 -20.65 -12.97 -0.21
N ARG A 27 -20.15 -13.54 0.88
CA ARG A 27 -20.73 -14.72 1.54
C ARG A 27 -20.66 -14.50 3.04
N SER A 28 -21.67 -14.94 3.78
CA SER A 28 -21.73 -14.72 5.25
C SER A 28 -20.91 -15.77 6.00
N SER A 29 -20.77 -16.96 5.42
CA SER A 29 -20.00 -18.07 5.97
C SER A 29 -19.19 -18.79 4.88
N PRO A 30 -18.14 -19.55 5.23
CA PRO A 30 -17.33 -20.29 4.25
C PRO A 30 -18.11 -21.32 3.42
N SER A 31 -19.22 -21.84 3.95
CA SER A 31 -20.09 -22.84 3.32
C SER A 31 -21.16 -22.24 2.39
N GLU A 32 -21.41 -20.93 2.44
CA GLU A 32 -22.40 -20.26 1.60
C GLU A 32 -21.87 -19.90 0.20
N CYS A 33 -22.78 -19.87 -0.77
CA CYS A 33 -22.52 -19.37 -2.11
C CYS A 33 -22.33 -17.85 -2.12
N TYR A 34 -21.46 -17.38 -3.02
CA TYR A 34 -21.26 -15.95 -3.26
C TYR A 34 -22.51 -15.30 -3.86
N GLN A 35 -23.02 -14.27 -3.19
CA GLN A 35 -24.14 -13.45 -3.65
C GLN A 35 -23.65 -12.09 -4.17
N PRO A 36 -24.25 -11.54 -5.24
CA PRO A 36 -23.94 -10.19 -5.70
C PRO A 36 -24.15 -9.15 -4.60
N TYR A 37 -23.24 -8.18 -4.49
CA TYR A 37 -23.32 -7.11 -3.51
C TYR A 37 -22.79 -5.79 -4.08
N THR A 38 -23.51 -4.72 -3.76
CA THR A 38 -23.10 -3.35 -4.09
C THR A 38 -23.02 -2.53 -2.81
N SER A 39 -21.84 -1.97 -2.54
CA SER A 39 -21.62 -1.06 -1.42
C SER A 39 -21.97 0.37 -1.81
N HIS A 40 -22.86 0.99 -1.04
CA HIS A 40 -23.23 2.41 -1.16
C HIS A 40 -22.28 3.35 -0.41
N ALA A 41 -21.20 2.82 0.18
CA ALA A 41 -20.24 3.63 0.93
C ALA A 41 -19.62 4.71 0.05
N ARG A 42 -19.74 5.97 0.50
CA ARG A 42 -19.13 7.15 -0.12
C ARG A 42 -17.71 7.41 0.36
N VAL A 43 -17.37 6.91 1.54
CA VAL A 43 -16.06 7.06 2.16
C VAL A 43 -15.38 5.70 2.22
N LEU A 44 -14.14 5.63 1.73
CA LEU A 44 -13.27 4.46 1.81
C LEU A 44 -12.15 4.72 2.81
N LEU A 45 -11.89 3.77 3.71
CA LEU A 45 -10.73 3.81 4.59
C LEU A 45 -9.56 3.08 3.91
N ASN A 46 -8.43 3.77 3.74
CA ASN A 46 -7.25 3.24 3.08
C ASN A 46 -6.04 3.24 4.04
N GLY A 47 -5.33 2.11 4.09
CA GLY A 47 -4.15 1.90 4.93
C GLY A 47 -2.84 2.50 4.40
N LEU A 48 -2.87 3.29 3.32
CA LEU A 48 -1.74 4.07 2.82
C LEU A 48 -1.13 4.94 3.93
N GLY A 49 0.20 5.05 3.94
CA GLY A 49 0.98 5.73 4.97
C GLY A 49 1.56 4.74 6.00
N SER A 50 0.95 3.57 6.17
CA SER A 50 1.44 2.58 7.15
C SER A 50 2.83 2.02 6.79
N ASP A 51 3.12 1.79 5.51
CA ASP A 51 4.41 1.27 5.08
C ASP A 51 5.50 2.34 5.17
N GLU A 52 5.17 3.59 4.82
CA GLU A 52 6.05 4.76 4.83
C GLU A 52 6.38 5.26 6.25
N LEU A 53 5.43 5.13 7.19
CA LEU A 53 5.65 5.55 8.58
C LEU A 53 6.31 4.47 9.45
N LEU A 54 6.07 3.18 9.15
CA LEU A 54 6.44 2.07 10.04
C LEU A 54 7.43 1.07 9.43
N GLY A 55 7.89 1.29 8.20
CA GLY A 55 8.92 0.44 7.60
C GLY A 55 8.38 -0.84 6.97
N GLY A 56 7.53 -0.71 5.96
CA GLY A 56 6.88 -1.84 5.28
C GLY A 56 7.57 -2.35 4.01
N TYR A 57 8.63 -1.71 3.55
CA TYR A 57 9.27 -2.01 2.27
C TYR A 57 10.60 -2.74 2.45
N GLY A 58 10.88 -3.72 1.57
CA GLY A 58 12.13 -4.50 1.63
C GLY A 58 13.40 -3.63 1.53
N ARG A 59 13.31 -2.47 0.88
CA ARG A 59 14.42 -1.51 0.74
C ARG A 59 14.93 -0.95 2.06
N HIS A 60 14.12 -0.95 3.13
CA HIS A 60 14.58 -0.54 4.46
C HIS A 60 15.69 -1.47 4.99
N ARG A 61 15.60 -2.77 4.70
CA ARG A 61 16.68 -3.72 5.02
C ARG A 61 17.93 -3.42 4.19
N THR A 62 17.77 -3.19 2.89
CA THR A 62 18.90 -2.83 2.01
C THR A 62 19.59 -1.56 2.50
N ALA A 63 18.82 -0.54 2.87
CA ALA A 63 19.34 0.70 3.44
C ALA A 63 20.07 0.46 4.77
N PHE A 64 19.53 -0.41 5.64
CA PHE A 64 20.19 -0.80 6.88
C PHE A 64 21.53 -1.49 6.64
N THR A 65 21.59 -2.47 5.73
CA THR A 65 22.84 -3.16 5.40
C THR A 65 23.90 -2.22 4.85
N ALA A 66 23.49 -1.22 4.07
CA ALA A 66 24.41 -0.28 3.42
C ALA A 66 24.86 0.88 4.33
N ARG A 67 23.96 1.42 5.17
CA ARG A 67 24.15 2.70 5.89
C ARG A 67 23.69 2.67 7.35
N GLY A 68 23.40 1.48 7.90
CA GLY A 68 22.89 1.32 9.25
C GLY A 68 21.55 2.03 9.49
N TRP A 69 21.29 2.40 10.74
CA TRP A 69 20.04 3.06 11.14
C TRP A 69 19.82 4.42 10.47
N GLY A 70 20.88 5.19 10.22
CA GLY A 70 20.78 6.46 9.50
C GLY A 70 20.15 6.28 8.12
N GLY A 71 20.61 5.28 7.36
CA GLY A 71 20.04 4.98 6.05
C GLY A 71 18.58 4.55 6.08
N VAL A 72 18.13 3.89 7.14
CA VAL A 72 16.71 3.53 7.33
C VAL A 72 15.87 4.78 7.55
N ILE A 73 16.35 5.70 8.40
CA ILE A 73 15.67 6.97 8.68
C ILE A 73 15.56 7.81 7.40
N ASP A 74 16.66 7.94 6.64
CA ASP A 74 16.67 8.66 5.37
C ASP A 74 15.67 8.07 4.36
N GLU A 75 15.61 6.74 4.27
CA GLU A 75 14.69 6.05 3.35
C GLU A 75 13.22 6.24 3.76
N LEU A 76 12.91 6.17 5.05
CA LEU A 76 11.56 6.46 5.57
C LEU A 76 11.16 7.91 5.31
N GLN A 77 12.07 8.87 5.55
CA GLN A 77 11.80 10.28 5.28
C GLN A 77 11.54 10.52 3.79
N LEU A 78 12.37 9.96 2.92
CA LEU A 78 12.22 10.04 1.47
C LEU A 78 10.88 9.48 0.99
N GLU A 79 10.39 8.40 1.61
CA GLU A 79 9.08 7.83 1.32
C GLU A 79 7.94 8.77 1.70
N LEU A 80 8.00 9.33 2.90
CA LEU A 80 7.01 10.32 3.37
C LEU A 80 6.93 11.52 2.43
N ASP A 81 8.08 12.07 2.03
CA ASP A 81 8.17 13.21 1.10
C ASP A 81 7.56 12.89 -0.27
N ARG A 82 7.59 11.62 -0.66
CA ARG A 82 7.10 11.14 -1.97
C ARG A 82 5.63 10.71 -1.96
N ILE A 83 4.97 10.57 -0.81
CA ILE A 83 3.56 10.17 -0.71
C ILE A 83 2.65 10.97 -1.65
N PRO A 84 2.74 12.32 -1.72
CA PRO A 84 1.85 13.11 -2.58
C PRO A 84 1.96 12.73 -4.06
N THR A 85 3.18 12.51 -4.55
CA THR A 85 3.48 12.27 -5.96
C THR A 85 3.35 10.80 -6.35
N ARG A 86 3.79 9.87 -5.51
CA ARG A 86 3.85 8.43 -5.82
C ARG A 86 2.54 7.69 -5.53
N ASN A 87 1.71 8.22 -4.63
CA ASN A 87 0.52 7.53 -4.16
C ASN A 87 -0.72 8.42 -4.23
N LEU A 88 -0.83 9.44 -3.36
CA LEU A 88 -2.08 10.17 -3.15
C LEU A 88 -2.63 10.78 -4.44
N GLY A 89 -1.78 11.40 -5.27
CA GLY A 89 -2.24 12.02 -6.50
C GLY A 89 -2.89 11.04 -7.49
N ARG A 90 -2.35 9.82 -7.64
CA ARG A 90 -2.94 8.79 -8.48
C ARG A 90 -4.18 8.21 -7.82
N ASP A 91 -4.05 7.79 -6.57
CA ASP A 91 -5.05 7.01 -5.84
C ASP A 91 -6.34 7.81 -5.66
N ASP A 92 -6.22 9.11 -5.33
CA ASP A 92 -7.35 10.02 -5.18
C ASP A 92 -8.17 10.16 -6.47
N ARG A 93 -7.51 10.37 -7.62
CA ARG A 93 -8.20 10.53 -8.91
C ARG A 93 -8.95 9.27 -9.33
N ILE A 94 -8.32 8.12 -9.14
CA ILE A 94 -8.93 6.83 -9.49
C ILE A 94 -10.16 6.57 -8.62
N ILE A 95 -10.05 6.78 -7.31
CA ILE A 95 -11.16 6.51 -6.38
C ILE A 95 -12.29 7.54 -6.58
N SER A 96 -11.93 8.82 -6.76
CA SER A 96 -12.88 9.91 -7.02
C SER A 96 -13.64 9.74 -8.33
N SER A 97 -13.10 9.01 -9.32
CA SER A 97 -13.83 8.67 -10.56
C SER A 97 -15.12 7.88 -10.32
N HIS A 98 -15.24 7.22 -9.17
CA HIS A 98 -16.46 6.53 -8.73
C HIS A 98 -17.31 7.36 -7.75
N GLY A 99 -17.02 8.66 -7.59
CA GLY A 99 -17.72 9.54 -6.65
C GLY A 99 -17.54 9.14 -5.19
N LYS A 100 -16.33 8.70 -4.83
CA LYS A 100 -15.96 8.28 -3.48
C LYS A 100 -14.76 9.07 -2.96
N GLU A 101 -14.81 9.38 -1.67
CA GLU A 101 -13.73 10.02 -0.93
C GLU A 101 -12.89 8.94 -0.22
N THR A 102 -11.58 9.12 -0.15
CA THR A 102 -10.70 8.26 0.64
C THR A 102 -10.21 8.98 1.88
N ARG A 103 -10.23 8.29 3.02
CA ARG A 103 -9.59 8.74 4.26
C ARG A 103 -8.43 7.84 4.61
N HIS A 104 -7.35 8.46 5.09
CA HIS A 104 -6.08 7.80 5.37
C HIS A 104 -5.75 7.92 6.87
N PRO A 105 -6.24 7.01 7.74
CA PRO A 105 -6.03 7.11 9.18
C PRO A 105 -4.55 7.20 9.59
N PHE A 106 -3.66 6.50 8.88
CA PHE A 106 -2.21 6.57 9.14
C PHE A 106 -1.60 7.94 8.83
N LEU A 107 -2.21 8.72 7.93
CA LEU A 107 -1.78 10.08 7.60
C LEU A 107 -2.48 11.15 8.43
N SER A 108 -3.23 10.78 9.47
CA SER A 108 -3.68 11.75 10.47
C SER A 108 -2.47 12.44 11.09
N LEU A 109 -2.50 13.77 11.21
CA LEU A 109 -1.39 14.55 11.77
C LEU A 109 -1.00 14.08 13.18
N SER A 110 -1.96 13.65 14.00
CA SER A 110 -1.68 13.11 15.33
C SER A 110 -0.94 11.78 15.28
N VAL A 111 -1.29 10.90 14.34
CA VAL A 111 -0.63 9.60 14.14
C VAL A 111 0.77 9.80 13.57
N VAL A 112 0.90 10.68 12.57
CA VAL A 112 2.20 11.04 11.98
C VAL A 112 3.10 11.64 13.04
N SER A 113 2.62 12.60 13.83
CA SER A 113 3.40 13.24 14.90
C SER A 113 3.86 12.24 15.95
N PHE A 114 2.95 11.38 16.43
CA PHE A 114 3.30 10.33 17.38
C PHE A 114 4.36 9.38 16.82
N LEU A 115 4.15 8.84 15.61
CA LEU A 115 5.09 7.91 15.00
C LEU A 115 6.42 8.59 14.69
N ALA A 116 6.44 9.81 14.16
CA ALA A 116 7.67 10.54 13.86
C ALA A 116 8.54 10.75 15.11
N GLY A 117 7.94 10.96 16.29
CA GLY A 117 8.66 11.11 17.56
C GLY A 117 9.24 9.81 18.14
N LEU A 118 8.89 8.63 17.62
CA LEU A 118 9.40 7.36 18.13
C LEU A 118 10.79 7.03 17.56
N PRO A 119 11.69 6.44 18.37
CA PRO A 119 12.90 5.81 17.86
C PRO A 119 12.60 4.79 16.76
N VAL A 120 13.37 4.83 15.67
CA VAL A 120 13.11 4.02 14.46
C VAL A 120 13.06 2.51 14.73
N TYR A 121 13.89 2.02 15.66
CA TYR A 121 13.96 0.60 16.02
C TYR A 121 12.70 0.07 16.72
N LEU A 122 11.82 0.95 17.22
CA LEU A 122 10.52 0.55 17.73
C LEU A 122 9.52 0.28 16.59
N LYS A 123 9.70 0.95 15.45
CA LYS A 123 8.80 0.88 14.29
C LYS A 123 9.06 -0.36 13.46
N LEU A 124 10.34 -0.65 13.22
CA LEU A 124 10.83 -1.81 12.48
C LEU A 124 12.19 -2.31 13.02
N ASP A 125 12.49 -3.58 12.78
CA ASP A 125 13.80 -4.18 12.99
C ASP A 125 14.31 -4.88 11.71
N PRO A 126 15.13 -4.23 10.88
CA PRO A 126 15.63 -4.81 9.63
C PRO A 126 16.59 -6.00 9.83
N ARG A 127 17.00 -6.31 11.06
CA ARG A 127 17.88 -7.45 11.37
C ARG A 127 17.11 -8.78 11.43
N LEU A 128 15.81 -8.75 11.75
CA LEU A 128 14.95 -9.94 11.82
C LEU A 128 14.56 -10.43 10.42
N ASP A 129 13.94 -11.60 10.27
CA ASP A 129 13.48 -12.09 8.96
C ASP A 129 12.39 -11.20 8.32
N VAL A 130 12.25 -11.31 6.99
CA VAL A 130 11.15 -10.68 6.23
C VAL A 130 9.80 -11.20 6.73
N GLY A 131 8.91 -10.28 7.11
CA GLY A 131 7.61 -10.59 7.71
C GLY A 131 7.58 -10.50 9.24
N LYS A 132 8.75 -10.37 9.89
CA LYS A 132 8.86 -10.24 11.36
C LYS A 132 9.35 -8.84 11.74
N GLY A 133 10.38 -8.37 11.05
CA GLY A 133 11.04 -7.11 11.33
C GLY A 133 10.35 -5.88 10.73
N ASP A 134 9.57 -6.04 9.66
CA ASP A 134 8.82 -4.93 9.06
C ASP A 134 7.60 -4.57 9.91
N LYS A 135 7.37 -3.28 10.15
CA LYS A 135 6.18 -2.76 10.84
C LYS A 135 5.93 -3.40 12.22
N THR A 136 6.99 -3.70 12.96
CA THR A 136 6.93 -4.40 14.25
C THR A 136 5.92 -3.76 15.21
N LEU A 137 5.92 -2.42 15.35
CA LEU A 137 4.96 -1.73 16.22
C LEU A 137 3.50 -1.99 15.82
N LEU A 138 3.20 -1.93 14.51
CA LEU A 138 1.84 -2.16 14.01
C LEU A 138 1.44 -3.63 14.14
N ARG A 139 2.37 -4.57 13.94
CA ARG A 139 2.12 -6.00 14.14
C ARG A 139 1.77 -6.29 15.61
N LEU A 140 2.52 -5.72 16.55
CA LEU A 140 2.25 -5.83 17.98
C LEU A 140 0.89 -5.22 18.35
N ALA A 141 0.56 -4.05 17.81
CA ALA A 141 -0.74 -3.41 18.03
C ALA A 141 -1.90 -4.27 17.47
N ALA A 142 -1.77 -4.77 16.24
CA ALA A 142 -2.76 -5.65 15.62
C ALA A 142 -2.96 -6.95 16.42
N HIS A 143 -1.87 -7.56 16.88
CA HIS A 143 -1.92 -8.75 17.73
C HIS A 143 -2.63 -8.47 19.05
N LYS A 144 -2.35 -7.35 19.71
CA LYS A 144 -3.03 -6.94 20.95
C LYS A 144 -4.54 -6.73 20.77
N LEU A 145 -4.98 -6.36 19.57
CA LEU A 145 -6.40 -6.23 19.21
C LEU A 145 -7.05 -7.56 18.78
N GLY A 146 -6.35 -8.69 18.88
CA GLY A 146 -6.85 -10.01 18.49
C GLY A 146 -6.78 -10.28 16.98
N LEU A 147 -6.17 -9.39 16.19
CA LEU A 147 -6.00 -9.57 14.74
C LEU A 147 -4.77 -10.45 14.44
N VAL A 148 -4.72 -11.65 15.03
CA VAL A 148 -3.56 -12.55 15.02
C VAL A 148 -3.10 -12.86 13.60
N GLU A 149 -4.01 -13.27 12.72
CA GLU A 149 -3.71 -13.57 11.31
C GLU A 149 -3.15 -12.35 10.56
N ALA A 150 -3.77 -11.18 10.74
CA ALA A 150 -3.31 -9.96 10.08
C ALA A 150 -1.94 -9.52 10.60
N SER A 151 -1.68 -9.70 11.90
CA SER A 151 -0.42 -9.34 12.55
C SER A 151 0.79 -10.15 12.05
N ALA A 152 0.57 -11.39 11.58
CA ALA A 152 1.61 -12.29 11.11
C ALA A 152 1.81 -12.23 9.58
N ARG A 153 0.88 -11.66 8.82
CA ARG A 153 0.95 -11.65 7.35
C ARG A 153 2.11 -10.81 6.84
N LYS A 154 2.89 -11.38 5.92
CA LYS A 154 3.96 -10.66 5.20
C LYS A 154 3.34 -9.57 4.34
N LYS A 155 4.00 -8.41 4.28
CA LYS A 155 3.56 -7.30 3.42
C LYS A 155 3.56 -7.74 1.96
N ARG A 156 2.44 -7.48 1.27
CA ARG A 156 2.31 -7.65 -0.18
C ARG A 156 1.69 -6.39 -0.76
N ALA A 157 2.30 -5.81 -1.80
CA ALA A 157 1.73 -4.63 -2.45
C ALA A 157 0.41 -4.99 -3.15
N MET A 158 -0.53 -4.04 -3.21
CA MET A 158 -1.87 -4.31 -3.72
C MET A 158 -1.88 -4.86 -5.15
N GLN A 159 -1.03 -4.35 -6.04
CA GLN A 159 -0.94 -4.83 -7.43
C GLN A 159 -0.54 -6.31 -7.55
N PHE A 160 0.24 -6.81 -6.59
CA PHE A 160 0.61 -8.22 -6.56
C PHE A 160 -0.49 -9.04 -5.90
N GLY A 161 -1.15 -8.51 -4.86
CA GLY A 161 -2.26 -9.17 -4.17
C GLY A 161 -3.52 -9.31 -5.03
N SER A 162 -3.79 -8.32 -5.88
CA SER A 162 -4.91 -8.31 -6.84
C SER A 162 -4.57 -8.97 -8.18
N HIS A 163 -3.30 -9.36 -8.39
CA HIS A 163 -2.77 -9.82 -9.68
C HIS A 163 -2.83 -8.78 -10.81
N SER A 164 -3.07 -7.50 -10.54
CA SER A 164 -3.10 -6.44 -11.56
C SER A 164 -1.74 -6.08 -12.15
N ALA A 165 -0.64 -6.56 -11.54
CA ALA A 165 0.70 -6.44 -12.12
C ALA A 165 0.90 -7.27 -13.40
N ARG A 166 0.06 -8.28 -13.65
CA ARG A 166 0.04 -9.08 -14.88
C ARG A 166 -1.02 -8.49 -15.81
N MET A 167 -0.63 -7.47 -16.57
CA MET A 167 -1.59 -6.69 -17.35
C MET A 167 -2.13 -7.43 -18.59
N GLU A 168 -1.52 -8.55 -19.00
CA GLU A 168 -1.99 -9.41 -20.09
C GLU A 168 -1.88 -10.89 -19.71
N ALA A 169 -2.89 -11.68 -20.08
CA ALA A 169 -2.91 -13.12 -19.84
C ALA A 169 -1.91 -13.82 -20.79
N GLY A 170 -0.73 -14.16 -20.29
CA GLY A 170 0.29 -14.92 -21.01
C GLY A 170 1.68 -14.27 -21.09
N GLU A 171 1.81 -12.98 -20.77
CA GLU A 171 3.11 -12.31 -20.70
C GLU A 171 3.74 -12.40 -19.29
N SER A 172 5.06 -12.45 -19.24
CA SER A 172 5.85 -12.31 -18.01
C SER A 172 5.69 -10.91 -17.40
N GLU A 173 6.02 -10.77 -16.10
CA GLU A 173 5.91 -9.47 -15.41
C GLU A 173 6.72 -8.39 -16.14
N ARG A 174 6.03 -7.41 -16.75
CA ARG A 174 6.68 -6.24 -17.36
C ARG A 174 7.40 -5.44 -16.26
N ARG A 175 8.61 -4.93 -16.55
CA ARG A 175 9.37 -4.08 -15.61
C ARG A 175 8.50 -2.88 -15.21
N GLY A 176 8.24 -2.74 -13.91
CA GLY A 176 7.29 -1.74 -13.38
C GLY A 176 7.61 -0.28 -13.73
N ASP A 177 8.89 0.03 -13.96
CA ASP A 177 9.36 1.38 -14.28
C ASP A 177 9.23 1.75 -15.78
N LEU A 178 8.77 0.82 -16.63
CA LEU A 178 8.54 1.10 -18.04
C LEU A 178 7.46 2.17 -18.21
N ILE A 179 7.75 3.16 -19.04
CA ILE A 179 6.81 4.21 -19.41
C ILE A 179 5.76 3.64 -20.37
N ILE A 180 4.50 3.92 -20.10
CA ILE A 180 3.39 3.59 -21.00
C ILE A 180 3.33 4.65 -22.09
N VAL A 181 3.60 4.24 -23.33
CA VAL A 181 3.47 5.11 -24.51
C VAL A 181 2.01 5.12 -24.94
N SER A 182 1.43 6.30 -25.15
CA SER A 182 0.08 6.42 -25.68
C SER A 182 0.08 6.11 -27.18
N PRO A 183 -0.94 5.43 -27.74
CA PRO A 183 -1.08 5.28 -29.19
C PRO A 183 -1.30 6.61 -29.94
N VAL A 184 -1.43 7.74 -29.22
CA VAL A 184 -1.55 9.10 -29.79
C VAL A 184 -0.18 9.80 -29.90
N ASP A 185 0.89 9.18 -29.38
CA ASP A 185 2.26 9.70 -29.41
C ASP A 185 3.13 9.02 -30.50
N LEU A 186 2.51 8.33 -31.47
CA LEU A 186 3.10 7.76 -32.70
C LEU A 186 2.38 8.33 -33.93
#